data_AF-A0A2N2WEC9-F1
#
_entry.id   AF-A0A2N2WEC9-F1
#
_cell.length_a   1.000
_cell.length_b   1.000
_cell.length_c   1.000
_cell.angle_alpha   90.00
_cell.angle_beta   90.00
_cell.angle_gamma   90.00
#
_symmetry.space_group_name_H-M   'P 1'
#
loop_
_entity.id
_entity.type
_entity.pdbx_description
1 polymer ?
#
loop_
_entity_poly.entity_id
_entity_poly.type
_entity_poly.pdbx_seq_one_letter_code
_entity_poly.pdbx_strand_id
1 'polypeptide(L)'
;MKKLFFLLLIPLFFATSCNENNSVLVFKKKITYKVSGTATELLVTYVNEKGETTMTGLSTGTIPWKIEFKTKADTYVYLQAKNTTASGDVKVEILQGDAVLYSDNNDLPFGAATCSGFVK
;
A
#
# COMPACT_ATOMS: atom_id res chain seq x y z
N MET A 1 -26.23 -45.14 64.78
CA MET A 1 -25.63 -45.51 63.48
C MET A 1 -25.70 -44.30 62.55
N LYS A 2 -24.56 -44.02 61.92
CA LYS A 2 -24.22 -43.12 60.78
C LYS A 2 -24.92 -41.76 60.61
N LYS A 3 -24.06 -40.75 60.72
CA LYS A 3 -24.24 -39.31 60.45
C LYS A 3 -24.23 -39.03 58.94
N LEU A 4 -25.16 -38.16 58.54
CA LEU A 4 -25.02 -37.04 57.60
C LEU A 4 -24.05 -37.24 56.39
N PHE A 5 -24.61 -37.49 55.21
CA PHE A 5 -23.88 -37.37 53.93
C PHE A 5 -24.01 -35.93 53.42
N PHE A 6 -22.87 -35.24 53.39
CA PHE A 6 -22.69 -33.86 52.96
C PHE A 6 -22.57 -33.79 51.43
N LEU A 7 -23.30 -32.85 50.82
CA LEU A 7 -23.05 -32.28 49.48
C LEU A 7 -21.57 -31.89 49.31
N LEU A 8 -21.02 -32.03 48.09
CA LEU A 8 -19.84 -31.34 47.47
C LEU A 8 -19.32 -32.30 46.36
N LEU A 9 -18.97 -31.97 45.11
CA LEU A 9 -18.67 -30.75 44.39
C LEU A 9 -18.89 -31.04 42.90
N ILE A 10 -19.69 -30.24 42.20
CA ILE A 10 -19.60 -30.12 40.75
C ILE A 10 -18.39 -29.21 40.49
N PRO A 11 -17.32 -29.65 39.81
CA PRO A 11 -16.31 -28.72 39.36
C PRO A 11 -16.94 -27.79 38.33
N LEU A 12 -17.21 -26.55 38.74
CA LEU A 12 -17.42 -25.41 37.84
C LEU A 12 -16.20 -25.33 36.93
N PHE A 13 -16.33 -25.84 35.71
CA PHE A 13 -15.42 -25.52 34.64
C PHE A 13 -15.47 -24.01 34.45
N PHE A 14 -14.39 -23.36 34.87
CA PHE A 14 -14.14 -21.95 34.62
C PHE A 14 -14.18 -21.72 33.12
N ALA A 15 -15.22 -21.04 32.64
CA ALA A 15 -15.24 -20.46 31.31
C ALA A 15 -14.11 -19.42 31.25
N THR A 16 -12.97 -19.78 30.68
CA THR A 16 -11.95 -18.82 30.28
C THR A 16 -12.46 -18.07 29.05
N SER A 17 -13.38 -17.14 29.28
CA SER A 17 -13.79 -16.15 28.28
C SER A 17 -12.69 -15.10 28.15
N CYS A 18 -11.59 -15.43 27.47
CA CYS A 18 -10.73 -14.43 26.86
C CYS A 18 -11.33 -14.11 25.49
N ASN A 19 -12.32 -13.22 25.46
CA ASN A 19 -12.72 -12.55 24.22
C ASN A 19 -12.46 -11.06 24.38
N GLU A 20 -11.18 -10.69 24.50
CA GLU A 20 -10.76 -9.32 24.29
C GLU A 20 -10.83 -9.05 22.78
N ASN A 21 -12.01 -8.62 22.33
CA ASN A 21 -12.18 -7.93 21.05
C ASN A 21 -11.49 -6.57 21.12
N ASN A 22 -10.17 -6.55 21.28
CA ASN A 22 -9.35 -5.37 21.04
C ASN A 22 -9.27 -5.19 19.53
N SER A 23 -10.27 -4.51 18.96
CA SER A 23 -10.18 -4.00 17.60
C SER A 23 -9.04 -2.99 17.54
N VAL A 24 -7.86 -3.46 17.15
CA VAL A 24 -6.69 -2.59 16.92
C VAL A 24 -7.10 -1.56 15.89
N LEU A 25 -7.24 -0.30 16.32
CA LEU A 25 -7.54 0.82 15.44
C LEU A 25 -6.35 1.04 14.52
N VAL A 26 -6.48 0.59 13.27
CA VAL A 26 -5.44 0.80 12.26
C VAL A 26 -5.75 2.05 11.45
N PHE A 27 -4.99 3.12 11.69
CA PHE A 27 -5.07 4.35 10.92
C PHE A 27 -4.44 4.17 9.53
N LYS A 28 -5.25 4.28 8.48
CA LYS A 28 -4.75 4.24 7.10
C LYS A 28 -4.26 5.62 6.66
N LYS A 29 -3.09 5.67 6.03
CA LYS A 29 -2.50 6.84 5.37
C LYS A 29 -2.97 6.93 3.92
N LYS A 30 -3.22 8.14 3.44
CA LYS A 30 -3.53 8.41 2.02
C LYS A 30 -2.22 8.39 1.23
N ILE A 31 -2.14 7.52 0.23
CA ILE A 31 -1.02 7.43 -0.71
C ILE A 31 -1.50 7.90 -2.08
N THR A 32 -0.65 8.67 -2.75
CA THR A 32 -0.83 9.08 -4.15
C THR A 32 0.37 8.61 -4.95
N TYR A 33 0.12 7.86 -6.02
CA TYR A 33 1.12 7.67 -7.06
C TYR A 33 0.88 8.67 -8.17
N LYS A 34 1.95 9.29 -8.65
CA LYS A 34 1.91 10.26 -9.74
C LYS A 34 3.01 9.98 -10.73
N VAL A 35 2.65 9.99 -12.01
CA VAL A 35 3.58 9.85 -13.13
C VAL A 35 3.39 11.07 -14.04
N SER A 36 4.49 11.71 -14.39
CA SER A 36 4.52 12.88 -15.27
C SER A 36 5.76 12.84 -16.16
N GLY A 37 5.83 13.70 -17.17
CA GLY A 37 6.96 13.80 -18.07
C GLY A 37 6.52 14.27 -19.45
N THR A 38 7.46 14.33 -20.38
CA THR A 38 7.20 14.75 -21.78
C THR A 38 7.14 13.58 -22.77
N ALA A 39 7.50 12.36 -22.37
CA ALA A 39 7.33 11.17 -23.20
C ALA A 39 5.84 10.97 -23.57
N THR A 40 5.57 10.67 -24.85
CA THR A 40 4.20 10.55 -25.36
C THR A 40 3.56 9.19 -25.07
N GLU A 41 4.37 8.19 -24.72
CA GLU A 41 3.93 6.85 -24.32
C GLU A 41 4.77 6.36 -23.13
N LEU A 42 4.08 5.87 -22.10
CA LEU A 42 4.71 5.33 -20.89
C LEU A 42 4.12 3.97 -20.54
N LEU A 43 4.95 3.07 -20.00
CA LEU A 43 4.52 1.85 -19.33
C LEU A 43 4.73 2.01 -17.82
N VAL A 44 3.64 1.99 -17.05
CA VAL A 44 3.65 2.17 -15.60
C VAL A 44 3.46 0.83 -14.91
N THR A 45 4.34 0.52 -13.97
CA THR A 45 4.28 -0.67 -13.11
C THR A 45 4.22 -0.22 -11.66
N TYR A 46 3.24 -0.70 -10.89
CA TYR A 46 3.05 -0.26 -9.51
C TYR A 46 2.45 -1.35 -8.63
N VAL A 47 2.65 -1.25 -7.32
CA VAL A 47 1.95 -2.09 -6.33
C VAL A 47 0.64 -1.41 -5.93
N ASN A 48 -0.49 -2.08 -6.15
CA ASN A 48 -1.83 -1.56 -5.87
C ASN A 48 -2.21 -1.65 -4.38
N GLU A 49 -3.41 -1.18 -4.03
CA GLU A 49 -3.91 -1.16 -2.65
C GLU A 49 -4.08 -2.54 -1.99
N LYS A 50 -4.08 -3.62 -2.80
CA LYS A 50 -4.14 -5.01 -2.34
C LYS A 50 -2.75 -5.63 -2.19
N GLY A 51 -1.69 -4.90 -2.52
CA GLY A 51 -0.32 -5.41 -2.54
C GLY A 51 0.05 -6.17 -3.82
N GLU A 52 -0.78 -6.12 -4.86
CA GLU A 52 -0.54 -6.82 -6.12
C GLU A 52 0.22 -5.91 -7.10
N THR A 53 1.12 -6.48 -7.90
CA THR A 53 1.78 -5.75 -8.97
C THR A 53 0.84 -5.60 -10.16
N THR A 54 0.60 -4.36 -10.59
CA THR A 54 -0.25 -3.99 -11.72
C THR A 54 0.57 -3.23 -12.76
N MET A 55 0.21 -3.38 -14.03
CA MET A 55 0.86 -2.69 -15.15
C MET A 55 -0.19 -2.01 -16.03
N THR A 56 0.08 -0.79 -16.48
CA THR A 56 -0.82 -0.04 -17.37
C THR A 56 -0.03 0.83 -18.35
N GLY A 57 -0.54 0.98 -19.58
CA GLY A 57 0.02 1.85 -20.60
C GLY A 57 -0.64 3.23 -20.59
N LEU A 58 0.15 4.29 -20.77
CA LEU A 58 -0.29 5.67 -20.85
C LEU A 58 0.08 6.28 -22.21
N SER A 59 -0.70 7.27 -22.64
CA SER A 59 -0.45 8.08 -23.84
C SER A 59 -0.58 9.57 -23.49
N THR A 60 -0.22 10.48 -24.40
CA THR A 60 -0.21 11.94 -24.15
C THR A 60 -1.50 12.49 -23.49
N GLY A 61 -2.67 11.92 -23.79
CA GLY A 61 -3.95 12.34 -23.20
C GLY A 61 -4.20 11.85 -21.76
N THR A 62 -3.38 10.92 -21.26
CA THR A 62 -3.47 10.35 -19.91
C THR A 62 -2.25 10.67 -19.04
N ILE A 63 -1.33 11.50 -19.54
CA ILE A 63 -0.17 12.01 -18.83
C ILE A 63 -0.43 13.50 -18.52
N PRO A 64 -0.34 13.95 -17.25
CA PRO A 64 0.09 13.20 -16.07
C PRO A 64 -0.97 12.20 -15.58
N TRP A 65 -0.50 11.08 -15.07
CA TRP A 65 -1.33 10.02 -14.49
C TRP A 65 -1.25 10.04 -12.97
N LYS A 66 -2.37 9.73 -12.30
CA LYS A 66 -2.45 9.68 -10.84
C LYS A 66 -3.44 8.62 -10.37
N ILE A 67 -3.07 7.91 -9.29
CA ILE A 67 -4.01 7.10 -8.51
C ILE A 67 -3.86 7.40 -7.02
N GLU A 68 -4.95 7.26 -6.28
CA GLU A 68 -4.98 7.44 -4.84
C GLU A 68 -5.55 6.19 -4.16
N PHE A 69 -4.94 5.79 -3.05
CA PHE A 69 -5.43 4.69 -2.22
C PHE A 69 -5.06 4.91 -0.75
N LYS A 70 -5.60 4.08 0.14
CA LYS A 70 -5.33 4.15 1.58
C LYS A 70 -4.71 2.86 2.09
N THR A 71 -3.54 2.96 2.72
CA THR A 71 -2.84 1.80 3.28
C THR A 71 -2.30 2.06 4.68
N LYS A 72 -1.81 1.03 5.37
CA LYS A 72 -1.26 1.11 6.73
C LYS A 72 0.18 1.64 6.69
N ALA A 73 0.67 2.17 7.81
CA ALA A 73 2.11 2.37 7.99
C ALA A 73 2.86 1.04 7.79
N ASP A 74 4.14 1.13 7.44
CA ASP A 74 5.01 -0.01 7.14
C ASP A 74 4.55 -0.88 5.94
N THR A 75 3.58 -0.41 5.15
CA THR A 75 3.25 -1.06 3.87
C THR A 75 4.29 -0.69 2.83
N TYR A 76 4.78 -1.69 2.09
CA TYR A 76 5.67 -1.47 0.96
C TYR A 76 4.90 -0.84 -0.22
N VAL A 77 5.48 0.20 -0.80
CA VAL A 77 4.98 0.92 -1.97
C VAL A 77 6.04 0.92 -3.07
N TYR A 78 5.61 0.79 -4.31
CA TYR A 78 6.48 0.72 -5.48
C TYR A 78 5.80 1.36 -6.67
N LEU A 79 6.55 2.21 -7.38
CA LEU A 79 6.12 2.87 -8.60
C LEU A 79 7.30 2.96 -9.57
N GLN A 80 7.09 2.49 -10.78
CA GLN A 80 7.97 2.65 -11.92
C GLN A 80 7.19 3.18 -13.10
N ALA A 81 7.82 4.05 -13.88
CA ALA A 81 7.35 4.41 -15.21
C ALA A 81 8.51 4.36 -16.20
N LYS A 82 8.29 3.67 -17.32
CA LYS A 82 9.24 3.53 -18.42
C LYS A 82 8.76 4.32 -19.62
N ASN A 83 9.63 5.19 -20.14
CA ASN A 83 9.47 5.78 -21.46
C ASN A 83 9.52 4.66 -22.51
N THR A 84 8.52 4.55 -23.39
CA THR A 84 8.51 3.57 -24.49
C THR A 84 8.85 4.20 -25.83
N THR A 85 9.30 5.46 -25.82
CA THR A 85 9.61 6.25 -27.01
C THR A 85 11.09 6.65 -27.05
N ALA A 86 11.53 7.13 -28.20
CA ALA A 86 12.91 7.56 -28.43
C ALA A 86 13.24 8.95 -27.88
N SER A 87 12.28 9.65 -27.24
CA SER A 87 12.46 11.01 -26.72
C SER A 87 11.57 11.28 -25.51
N GLY A 88 11.83 12.40 -24.82
CA GLY A 88 11.06 12.81 -23.66
C GLY A 88 11.54 12.19 -22.34
N ASP A 89 11.09 12.79 -21.25
CA ASP A 89 11.43 12.42 -19.89
C ASP A 89 10.25 11.76 -19.16
N VAL A 90 10.56 11.12 -18.04
CA VAL A 90 9.59 10.55 -17.11
C VAL A 90 10.02 10.84 -15.67
N LYS A 91 9.05 11.22 -14.84
CA LYS A 91 9.18 11.43 -13.40
C LYS A 91 8.09 10.65 -12.68
N VAL A 92 8.49 9.97 -11.59
CA VAL A 92 7.58 9.26 -10.70
C VAL A 92 7.64 9.86 -9.30
N GLU A 93 6.48 9.96 -8.64
CA GLU A 93 6.35 10.46 -7.28
C GLU A 93 5.37 9.58 -6.49
N ILE A 94 5.76 9.17 -5.29
CA ILE A 94 4.90 8.58 -4.28
C ILE A 94 4.72 9.63 -3.18
N LEU A 95 3.48 10.06 -2.94
CA LEU A 95 3.14 11.05 -1.92
C LEU A 95 2.35 10.40 -0.78
N GLN A 96 2.59 10.87 0.44
CA GLN A 96 1.81 10.57 1.62
C GLN A 96 1.07 11.84 2.07
N GLY A 97 -0.25 11.87 1.86
CA GLY A 97 -0.99 13.14 1.87
C GLY A 97 -0.49 14.04 0.73
N ASP A 98 -0.04 15.25 1.06
CA ASP A 98 0.49 16.22 0.10
C ASP A 98 2.03 16.26 0.06
N ALA A 99 2.71 15.47 0.91
CA ALA A 99 4.16 15.42 0.99
C ALA A 99 4.73 14.33 0.09
N VAL A 100 5.75 14.66 -0.71
CA VAL A 100 6.52 13.67 -1.48
C VAL A 100 7.29 12.78 -0.50
N LEU A 101 7.04 11.48 -0.59
CA LEU A 101 7.70 10.46 0.22
C LEU A 101 8.90 9.86 -0.53
N TYR A 102 8.70 9.52 -1.81
CA TYR A 102 9.74 9.00 -2.70
C TYR A 102 9.54 9.59 -4.10
N SER A 103 10.64 9.82 -4.82
CA SER A 103 10.60 10.31 -6.19
C SER A 103 11.84 9.87 -6.96
N ASP A 104 11.69 9.73 -8.27
CA ASP A 104 12.79 9.49 -9.20
C ASP A 104 12.46 10.09 -10.58
N ASN A 105 13.48 10.32 -11.42
CA ASN A 105 13.31 10.84 -12.77
C ASN A 105 14.35 10.28 -13.75
N ASN A 106 13.99 10.23 -15.03
CA ASN A 106 14.86 9.78 -16.12
C ASN A 106 14.52 10.51 -17.41
N ASP A 107 15.53 11.03 -18.10
CA ASP A 107 15.43 11.79 -19.35
C ASP A 107 16.05 11.07 -20.56
N LEU A 108 16.46 9.81 -20.38
CA LEU A 108 17.03 9.00 -21.45
C LEU A 108 15.92 8.42 -22.34
N PRO A 109 16.17 8.28 -23.65
CA PRO A 109 15.34 7.48 -24.56
C PRO A 109 15.14 6.08 -23.99
N PHE A 110 13.89 5.61 -23.99
CA PHE A 110 13.52 4.31 -23.42
C PHE A 110 13.87 4.10 -21.93
N GLY A 111 14.23 5.18 -21.23
CA GLY A 111 14.62 5.18 -19.83
C GLY A 111 13.46 4.90 -18.87
N ALA A 112 13.79 4.58 -17.63
CA ALA A 112 12.80 4.31 -16.59
C ALA A 112 13.17 5.07 -15.30
N ALA A 113 12.16 5.61 -14.65
CA ALA A 113 12.24 6.17 -13.31
C ALA A 113 11.53 5.23 -12.34
N THR A 114 12.18 4.91 -11.21
CA THR A 114 11.68 3.95 -10.21
C THR A 114 11.86 4.51 -8.81
N CYS A 115 10.79 4.50 -8.01
CA CYS A 115 10.88 4.80 -6.59
C CYS A 115 10.04 3.83 -5.76
N SER A 116 10.53 3.51 -4.57
CA SER A 116 9.87 2.58 -3.66
C SER A 116 10.32 2.78 -2.22
N GLY A 117 9.60 2.16 -1.29
CA GLY A 117 9.95 2.16 0.12
C GLY A 117 8.74 1.81 0.98
N PHE A 118 8.78 2.22 2.24
CA PHE A 118 7.71 1.96 3.21
C PHE A 118 6.95 3.24 3.55
N VAL A 119 5.65 3.11 3.78
CA VAL A 119 4.78 4.18 4.28
C VAL A 119 5.14 4.54 5.72
N LYS A 120 5.17 5.85 6.03
CA LYS A 120 5.54 6.39 7.36
C LYS A 120 4.32 6.57 8.29
#